data_AF-A0A7J6NGP0-F1
#
_entry.id   AF-A0A7J6NGP0-F1
#
_cell.length_a   1.000
_cell.length_b   1.000
_cell.length_c   1.000
_cell.angle_alpha   90.00
_cell.angle_beta   90.00
_cell.angle_gamma   90.00
#
_symmetry.space_group_name_H-M   'P 1'
#
loop_
_entity.id
_entity.type
_entity.pdbx_description
1 polymer ?
#
loop_
_entity_poly.entity_id
_entity_poly.type
_entity_poly.pdbx_seq_one_letter_code
_entity_poly.pdbx_strand_id
1 'polypeptide(L)'
;MVLHGLCGKVLEKTGFRFLEPDFSVLDQGQPRTDFENSMGDELEEEVEDAVSDGEDDAEYFGAAAAGPSRGESFSNGLLEEKQIVRSTVKPEDWRVECERVSHRLRKIGPGLVDREWRSHLMQTQQYHDLFNSQFPTVKAQLTKLSAELDKSLREIVEKEEIIGRLFDNKAESYRQMAAAHEEKTKEYNELNDSILNLQMELKTITDSLEQTRHEMEQRSSTVTDTQPLVKLKDTIKRMKAEMRQMDLRIGIVSHTLLQTHLRGPADQENSGILVSAVATVEGECTLLRV
;
A
#
# COMPACT_ATOMS: atom_id res chain seq x y z
N MET A 1 -9.43 35.89 -30.64
CA MET A 1 -9.39 36.62 -29.33
C MET A 1 -10.73 37.19 -28.84
N VAL A 2 -11.74 37.44 -29.70
CA VAL A 2 -13.03 38.01 -29.26
C VAL A 2 -13.86 37.04 -28.40
N LEU A 3 -13.80 35.74 -28.70
CA LEU A 3 -14.53 34.69 -27.97
C LEU A 3 -14.07 34.56 -26.50
N HIS A 4 -12.77 34.66 -26.24
CA HIS A 4 -12.21 34.62 -24.90
C HIS A 4 -12.66 35.82 -24.05
N GLY A 5 -12.75 37.01 -24.66
CA GLY A 5 -13.27 38.22 -24.00
C GLY A 5 -14.77 38.15 -23.69
N LEU A 6 -15.57 37.52 -24.56
CA LEU A 6 -16.99 37.25 -24.31
C LEU A 6 -17.17 36.20 -23.20
N CYS A 7 -16.38 35.13 -23.22
CA CYS A 7 -16.40 34.08 -22.20
C CYS A 7 -16.04 34.66 -20.82
N GLY A 8 -14.99 35.47 -20.73
CA GLY A 8 -14.62 36.16 -19.48
C GLY A 8 -15.72 37.07 -18.93
N LYS A 9 -16.38 37.86 -19.78
CA LYS A 9 -17.50 38.73 -19.36
C LYS A 9 -18.73 37.95 -18.89
N VAL A 10 -18.97 36.76 -19.44
CA VAL A 10 -20.06 35.89 -19.00
C VAL A 10 -19.72 35.24 -17.65
N LEU A 11 -18.50 34.75 -17.48
CA LEU A 11 -18.00 34.15 -16.24
C LEU A 11 -17.96 35.15 -15.06
N GLU A 12 -17.64 36.42 -15.35
CA GLU A 12 -17.67 37.50 -14.35
C GLU A 12 -19.10 37.80 -13.87
N LYS A 13 -20.09 37.80 -14.77
CA LYS A 13 -21.50 38.00 -14.40
C LYS A 13 -22.10 36.83 -13.63
N THR A 14 -21.58 35.62 -13.81
CA THR A 14 -22.03 34.43 -13.08
C THR A 14 -21.32 34.23 -11.74
N GLY A 15 -20.37 35.12 -11.39
CA GLY A 15 -19.62 35.05 -10.13
C GLY A 15 -18.66 33.87 -10.05
N PHE A 16 -18.33 33.26 -11.19
CA PHE A 16 -17.48 32.08 -11.25
C PHE A 16 -16.02 32.47 -11.01
N ARG A 17 -15.36 31.82 -10.05
CA ARG A 17 -13.92 31.91 -9.82
C ARG A 17 -13.29 30.58 -10.16
N PHE A 18 -12.19 30.60 -10.90
CA PHE A 18 -11.36 29.41 -11.07
C PHE A 18 -10.82 29.02 -9.70
N LEU A 19 -11.25 27.87 -9.18
CA LEU A 19 -10.64 27.30 -7.99
C LEU A 19 -9.24 26.79 -8.37
N GLU A 20 -8.28 27.06 -7.49
CA GLU A 20 -6.95 26.44 -7.58
C GLU A 20 -7.11 24.92 -7.44
N PRO A 21 -6.51 24.11 -8.32
CA PRO A 21 -6.62 22.67 -8.24
C PRO A 21 -6.08 22.17 -6.90
N ASP A 22 -6.87 21.36 -6.19
CA ASP A 22 -6.44 20.75 -4.92
C ASP A 22 -5.57 19.52 -5.21
N PHE A 23 -4.24 19.69 -5.08
CA PHE A 23 -3.27 18.62 -5.26
C PHE A 23 -3.09 17.73 -4.02
N SER A 24 -3.80 18.00 -2.91
CA SER A 24 -3.67 17.24 -1.65
C SER A 24 -4.04 15.76 -1.79
N VAL A 25 -4.83 15.40 -2.81
CA VAL A 25 -5.26 14.02 -3.08
C VAL A 25 -4.14 13.17 -3.70
N LEU A 26 -3.14 13.80 -4.35
CA LEU A 26 -2.02 13.08 -4.96
C LEU A 26 -0.97 12.63 -3.94
N ASP A 27 -0.90 13.29 -2.78
CA ASP A 27 0.10 13.01 -1.73
C ASP A 27 -0.34 11.96 -0.69
N GLN A 28 -1.61 11.53 -0.74
CA GLN A 28 -2.12 10.47 0.15
C GLN A 28 -1.92 9.04 -0.40
N GLY A 29 -1.17 8.88 -1.48
CA GLY A 29 -0.65 7.58 -1.88
C GLY A 29 0.47 7.16 -0.95
N GLN A 30 0.19 6.29 0.03
CA GLN A 30 1.26 5.56 0.74
C GLN A 30 2.24 4.99 -0.30
N PRO A 31 3.56 5.17 -0.14
CA PRO A 31 4.52 4.52 -1.00
C PRO A 31 4.40 3.00 -0.79
N ARG A 32 3.81 2.30 -1.76
CA ARG A 32 3.92 0.84 -1.90
C ARG A 32 5.35 0.54 -2.35
N THR A 33 6.25 0.32 -1.40
CA THR A 33 7.66 -0.03 -1.63
C THR A 33 7.90 -1.44 -2.15
N ASP A 34 6.86 -2.16 -2.57
CA ASP A 34 6.94 -3.62 -2.73
C ASP A 34 6.74 -4.09 -4.18
N PHE A 35 6.67 -3.18 -5.16
CA PHE A 35 6.39 -3.54 -6.56
C PHE A 35 7.50 -3.22 -7.57
N GLU A 36 8.62 -2.66 -7.12
CA GLU A 36 9.62 -2.04 -8.00
C GLU A 36 10.88 -2.89 -8.23
N ASN A 37 10.76 -4.22 -8.19
CA ASN A 37 11.92 -5.11 -8.38
C ASN A 37 11.75 -6.21 -9.44
N SER A 38 10.77 -6.10 -10.35
CA SER A 38 10.52 -7.17 -11.34
C SER A 38 10.23 -6.75 -12.78
N MET A 39 10.38 -5.48 -13.16
CA MET A 39 10.16 -5.09 -14.56
C MET A 39 10.96 -3.83 -14.91
N GLY A 40 12.26 -3.99 -15.05
CA GLY A 40 13.19 -2.92 -15.42
C GLY A 40 14.23 -3.47 -16.38
N ASP A 41 13.77 -3.98 -17.52
CA ASP A 41 14.62 -4.18 -18.69
C ASP A 41 13.78 -3.91 -19.94
N GLU A 42 14.38 -3.19 -20.89
CA GLU A 42 13.86 -2.80 -22.20
C GLU A 42 12.75 -1.75 -22.25
N LEU A 43 13.16 -0.48 -22.48
CA LEU A 43 12.74 0.35 -23.62
C LEU A 43 13.32 1.77 -23.47
N GLU A 44 14.53 1.97 -24.01
CA GLU A 44 15.04 3.29 -24.37
C GLU A 44 14.64 3.55 -25.83
N GLU A 45 13.69 4.47 -26.06
CA GLU A 45 13.49 5.09 -27.37
C GLU A 45 13.51 6.62 -27.20
N GLU A 46 14.68 7.17 -27.51
CA GLU A 46 15.00 8.59 -27.58
C GLU A 46 14.46 9.14 -28.91
N VAL A 47 13.50 10.06 -28.84
CA VAL A 47 13.03 10.82 -30.02
C VAL A 47 13.33 12.30 -29.76
N GLU A 48 14.40 12.77 -30.38
CA GLU A 48 14.85 14.17 -30.34
C GLU A 48 13.86 15.12 -31.05
N ASP A 49 13.70 16.27 -30.39
CA ASP A 49 12.78 17.36 -30.70
C ASP A 49 13.29 18.19 -31.89
N ALA A 50 12.50 18.28 -32.96
CA ALA A 50 12.80 19.12 -34.12
C ALA A 50 12.30 20.54 -33.88
N VAL A 51 13.21 21.42 -33.50
CA VAL A 51 13.03 22.88 -33.45
C VAL A 51 12.62 23.43 -34.83
N SER A 52 11.42 24.01 -34.93
CA SER A 52 11.03 24.88 -36.05
C SER A 52 11.09 26.33 -35.58
N ASP A 53 12.17 26.97 -35.97
CA ASP A 53 12.38 28.42 -35.92
C ASP A 53 11.36 29.11 -36.84
N GLY A 54 10.71 30.15 -36.34
CA GLY A 54 9.66 30.89 -37.02
C GLY A 54 9.75 32.35 -36.61
N GLU A 55 10.55 33.10 -37.36
CA GLU A 55 10.82 34.53 -37.19
C GLU A 55 9.53 35.37 -37.17
N ASP A 56 9.30 36.05 -36.04
CA ASP A 56 8.31 37.10 -35.86
C ASP A 56 8.84 38.42 -36.47
N ASP A 57 8.37 38.79 -37.66
CA ASP A 57 8.44 40.16 -38.17
C ASP A 57 7.04 40.81 -38.13
N ALA A 58 6.68 41.32 -36.95
CA ALA A 58 5.46 42.10 -36.73
C ALA A 58 5.74 43.60 -36.93
N GLU A 59 5.50 44.08 -38.15
CA GLU A 59 5.60 45.50 -38.49
C GLU A 59 4.40 46.29 -37.93
N TYR A 60 4.75 47.24 -37.08
CA TYR A 60 3.90 48.18 -36.36
C TYR A 60 3.30 49.24 -37.30
N PHE A 61 1.97 49.31 -37.42
CA PHE A 61 1.30 50.51 -37.95
C PHE A 61 -0.04 50.82 -37.27
N GLY A 62 -0.02 51.87 -36.44
CA GLY A 62 -0.99 52.98 -36.55
C GLY A 62 -2.37 52.79 -35.93
N ALA A 63 -2.46 53.04 -34.62
CA ALA A 63 -3.69 53.35 -33.92
C ALA A 63 -4.44 54.55 -34.54
N ALA A 64 -5.70 54.35 -34.92
CA ALA A 64 -6.66 55.43 -35.13
C ALA A 64 -7.92 55.17 -34.29
N ALA A 65 -8.26 56.18 -33.50
CA ALA A 65 -9.14 56.13 -32.36
C ALA A 65 -10.61 55.79 -32.69
N ALA A 66 -11.22 55.11 -31.71
CA ALA A 66 -12.64 54.85 -31.60
C ALA A 66 -13.49 56.13 -31.61
N GLY A 67 -14.52 56.15 -32.47
CA GLY A 67 -15.71 56.97 -32.31
C GLY A 67 -16.86 56.11 -31.78
N PRO A 68 -17.71 56.61 -30.85
CA PRO A 68 -18.74 55.79 -30.20
C PRO A 68 -19.91 55.53 -31.15
N SER A 69 -20.15 54.25 -31.46
CA SER A 69 -21.37 53.82 -32.15
C SER A 69 -22.51 53.72 -31.12
N ARG A 70 -23.38 54.73 -31.11
CA ARG A 70 -24.65 54.72 -30.39
C ARG A 70 -25.65 53.92 -31.21
N GLY A 71 -25.92 52.70 -30.75
CA GLY A 71 -27.04 51.90 -31.24
C GLY A 71 -28.34 52.48 -30.73
N GLU A 72 -29.22 52.88 -31.66
CA GLU A 72 -30.63 53.05 -31.39
C GLU A 72 -31.43 52.20 -32.38
N SER A 73 -32.31 51.40 -31.78
CA SER A 73 -33.22 50.44 -32.37
C SER A 73 -34.13 51.06 -33.42
N PHE A 74 -34.11 50.53 -34.65
CA PHE A 74 -35.15 50.78 -35.64
C PHE A 74 -36.13 49.61 -35.67
N SER A 75 -37.15 49.68 -34.81
CA SER A 75 -38.33 48.83 -34.93
C SER A 75 -39.57 49.56 -34.41
N ASN A 76 -40.06 50.54 -35.18
CA ASN A 76 -41.48 50.81 -35.41
C ASN A 76 -41.65 52.09 -36.22
N GLY A 77 -42.21 52.01 -37.43
CA GLY A 77 -42.52 53.20 -38.21
C GLY A 77 -42.82 52.99 -39.69
N LEU A 78 -43.25 51.78 -40.12
CA LEU A 78 -43.42 51.49 -41.55
C LEU A 78 -44.78 51.96 -42.14
N LEU A 79 -45.58 52.77 -41.44
CA LEU A 79 -46.96 53.03 -41.88
C LEU A 79 -47.41 54.51 -41.90
N GLU A 80 -46.51 55.47 -41.76
CA GLU A 80 -46.92 56.89 -41.86
C GLU A 80 -45.86 57.78 -42.51
N GLU A 81 -45.50 57.47 -43.76
CA GLU A 81 -44.69 58.41 -44.56
C GLU A 81 -45.14 58.43 -46.04
N LYS A 82 -46.43 58.69 -46.25
CA LYS A 82 -46.89 59.41 -47.44
C LYS A 82 -47.23 60.86 -47.08
N GLN A 83 -46.44 61.44 -46.18
CA GLN A 83 -46.41 62.87 -46.03
C GLN A 83 -45.71 63.42 -47.28
N ILE A 84 -46.51 63.93 -48.22
CA ILE A 84 -45.99 64.64 -49.39
C ILE A 84 -45.10 65.75 -48.83
N VAL A 85 -43.79 65.59 -48.95
CA VAL A 85 -42.78 66.55 -48.50
C VAL A 85 -43.03 67.85 -49.27
N ARG A 86 -43.77 68.78 -48.67
CA ARG A 86 -43.94 70.13 -49.21
C ARG A 86 -42.72 70.93 -48.74
N SER A 87 -41.85 71.32 -49.68
CA SER A 87 -40.72 72.16 -49.31
C SER A 87 -41.23 73.54 -48.87
N THR A 88 -40.85 73.95 -47.67
CA THR A 88 -41.04 75.32 -47.16
C THR A 88 -39.98 76.27 -47.72
N VAL A 89 -39.40 75.94 -48.88
CA VAL A 89 -38.25 76.66 -49.46
C VAL A 89 -38.75 77.48 -50.63
N LYS A 90 -38.44 78.78 -50.63
CA LYS A 90 -38.80 79.67 -51.73
C LYS A 90 -38.06 79.23 -53.01
N PRO A 91 -38.70 79.29 -54.20
CA PRO A 91 -38.09 78.82 -55.44
C PRO A 91 -36.74 79.47 -55.79
N GLU A 92 -36.53 80.73 -55.38
CA GLU A 92 -35.28 81.47 -55.58
C GLU A 92 -34.15 80.92 -54.69
N ASP A 93 -34.42 80.68 -53.40
CA ASP A 93 -33.45 80.13 -52.45
C ASP A 93 -33.04 78.71 -52.85
N TRP A 94 -33.98 77.91 -53.36
CA TRP A 94 -33.69 76.58 -53.91
C TRP A 94 -32.79 76.65 -55.14
N ARG A 95 -32.96 77.65 -56.02
CA ARG A 95 -32.13 77.83 -57.22
C ARG A 95 -30.71 78.22 -56.87
N VAL A 96 -30.53 79.15 -55.93
CA VAL A 96 -29.20 79.56 -55.43
C VAL A 96 -28.51 78.38 -54.76
N GLU A 97 -29.24 77.59 -53.97
CA GLU A 97 -28.70 76.38 -53.36
C GLU A 97 -28.37 75.31 -54.39
N CYS A 98 -29.18 75.16 -55.45
CA CYS A 98 -28.88 74.28 -56.56
C CYS A 98 -27.64 74.73 -57.33
N GLU A 99 -27.43 76.02 -57.58
CA GLU A 99 -26.20 76.56 -58.19
C GLU A 99 -24.97 76.36 -57.28
N ARG A 100 -25.15 76.61 -55.97
CA ARG A 100 -24.13 76.38 -54.95
C ARG A 100 -23.76 74.90 -54.81
N VAL A 101 -24.70 73.98 -54.97
CA VAL A 101 -24.44 72.55 -54.83
C VAL A 101 -24.13 71.89 -56.19
N SER A 102 -24.41 72.57 -57.31
CA SER A 102 -24.17 72.10 -58.68
C SER A 102 -22.72 71.70 -58.92
N HIS A 103 -21.77 72.51 -58.43
CA HIS A 103 -20.35 72.19 -58.58
C HIS A 103 -19.89 71.01 -57.71
N ARG A 104 -20.65 70.67 -56.64
CA ARG A 104 -20.40 69.53 -55.73
C ARG A 104 -21.09 68.25 -56.21
N LEU A 105 -22.21 68.39 -56.90
CA LEU A 105 -22.92 67.33 -57.61
C LEU A 105 -22.42 67.14 -59.04
N ARG A 106 -21.30 67.81 -59.40
CA ARG A 106 -20.64 67.66 -60.69
C ARG A 106 -20.41 66.17 -60.86
N LYS A 107 -21.20 65.59 -61.76
CA LYS A 107 -21.31 64.15 -61.97
C LYS A 107 -19.90 63.58 -62.04
N ILE A 108 -19.48 62.88 -61.00
CA ILE A 108 -18.53 61.79 -61.20
C ILE A 108 -19.21 60.98 -62.29
N GLY A 109 -18.56 60.89 -63.46
CA GLY A 109 -19.22 60.61 -64.74
C GLY A 109 -20.20 59.44 -64.64
N PRO A 110 -21.23 59.36 -65.52
CA PRO A 110 -22.39 58.47 -65.41
C PRO A 110 -22.13 56.95 -65.40
N GLY A 111 -20.94 56.48 -65.02
CA GLY A 111 -20.60 55.08 -64.82
C GLY A 111 -19.57 54.78 -63.72
N LEU A 112 -19.05 55.73 -62.93
CA LEU A 112 -18.03 55.39 -61.91
C LEU A 112 -18.65 55.02 -60.55
N VAL A 113 -19.30 55.94 -59.85
CA VAL A 113 -19.85 55.66 -58.50
C VAL A 113 -21.11 54.81 -58.54
N ASP A 114 -21.92 54.96 -59.59
CA ASP A 114 -23.18 54.21 -59.72
C ASP A 114 -22.95 52.72 -60.01
N ARG A 115 -21.73 52.33 -60.42
CA ARG A 115 -21.37 50.92 -60.66
C ARG A 115 -20.85 50.22 -59.42
N GLU A 116 -20.17 50.91 -58.51
CA GLU A 116 -19.47 50.27 -57.38
C GLU A 116 -20.45 49.71 -56.34
N TRP A 117 -21.38 50.52 -55.84
CA TRP A 117 -22.38 50.04 -54.87
C TRP A 117 -23.33 49.01 -55.49
N ARG A 118 -23.67 49.15 -56.78
CA ARG A 118 -24.47 48.17 -57.52
C ARG A 118 -23.73 46.86 -57.71
N SER A 119 -22.44 46.91 -58.01
CA SER A 119 -21.58 45.72 -58.12
C SER A 119 -21.47 45.03 -56.77
N HIS A 120 -21.26 45.76 -55.68
CA HIS A 120 -21.23 45.19 -54.33
C HIS A 120 -22.58 44.61 -53.91
N LEU A 121 -23.69 45.24 -54.28
CA LEU A 121 -25.03 44.72 -54.03
C LEU A 121 -25.27 43.42 -54.82
N MET A 122 -24.93 43.40 -56.11
CA MET A 122 -25.02 42.19 -56.94
C MET A 122 -24.11 41.07 -56.43
N GLN A 123 -22.90 41.41 -55.99
CA GLN A 123 -21.96 40.47 -55.40
C GLN A 123 -22.49 39.91 -54.06
N THR A 124 -23.09 40.76 -53.23
CA THR A 124 -23.73 40.33 -51.97
C THR A 124 -24.92 39.42 -52.24
N GLN A 125 -25.73 39.73 -53.25
CA GLN A 125 -26.82 38.86 -53.69
C GLN A 125 -26.31 37.52 -54.21
N GLN A 126 -25.24 37.52 -54.99
CA GLN A 126 -24.58 36.29 -55.46
C GLN A 126 -24.04 35.44 -54.29
N TYR A 127 -23.38 36.06 -53.31
CA TYR A 127 -22.93 35.34 -52.10
C TYR A 127 -24.11 34.85 -51.26
N HIS A 128 -25.21 35.59 -51.21
CA HIS A 128 -26.43 35.16 -50.53
C HIS A 128 -27.04 33.92 -51.19
N ASP A 129 -27.11 33.90 -52.52
CA ASP A 129 -27.61 32.75 -53.28
C ASP A 129 -26.67 31.54 -53.15
N LEU A 130 -25.36 31.76 -53.23
CA LEU A 130 -24.36 30.72 -52.99
C LEU A 130 -24.46 30.16 -51.57
N PHE A 131 -24.57 31.03 -50.56
CA PHE A 131 -24.75 30.63 -49.18
C PHE A 131 -26.03 29.82 -49.00
N ASN A 132 -27.15 30.26 -49.55
CA ASN A 132 -28.42 29.53 -49.47
C ASN A 132 -28.37 28.17 -50.19
N SER A 133 -27.53 28.03 -51.21
CA SER A 133 -27.31 26.74 -51.88
C SER A 133 -26.43 25.77 -51.06
N GLN A 134 -25.39 26.28 -50.40
CA GLN A 134 -24.40 25.44 -49.70
C GLN A 134 -24.73 25.18 -48.23
N PHE A 135 -25.40 26.13 -47.57
CA PHE A 135 -25.77 26.04 -46.16
C PHE A 135 -26.65 24.83 -45.84
N PRO A 136 -27.67 24.45 -46.65
CA PRO A 136 -28.45 23.24 -46.42
C PRO A 136 -27.59 21.97 -46.44
N THR A 137 -26.61 21.89 -47.35
CA THR A 137 -25.70 20.75 -47.47
C THR A 137 -24.82 20.61 -46.24
N VAL A 138 -24.16 21.70 -45.80
CA VAL A 138 -23.33 21.71 -44.60
C VAL A 138 -24.17 21.41 -43.36
N LYS A 139 -25.36 21.99 -43.26
CA LYS A 139 -26.31 21.71 -42.17
C LYS A 139 -26.69 20.23 -42.14
N ALA A 140 -26.99 19.63 -43.29
CA ALA A 140 -27.31 18.21 -43.38
C ALA A 140 -26.13 17.32 -42.95
N GLN A 141 -24.91 17.65 -43.37
CA GLN A 141 -23.69 16.94 -42.95
C GLN A 141 -23.48 17.05 -41.44
N LEU A 142 -23.61 18.25 -40.85
CA LEU A 142 -23.48 18.45 -39.42
C LEU A 142 -24.56 17.70 -38.63
N THR A 143 -25.81 17.70 -39.10
CA THR A 143 -26.89 16.93 -38.45
C THR A 143 -26.64 15.42 -38.53
N LYS A 144 -26.05 14.93 -39.63
CA LYS A 144 -25.68 13.53 -39.76
C LYS A 144 -24.56 13.16 -38.79
N LEU A 145 -23.51 13.97 -38.71
CA LEU A 145 -22.40 13.78 -37.77
C LEU A 145 -22.88 13.82 -36.32
N SER A 146 -23.76 14.77 -35.97
CA SER A 146 -24.38 14.84 -34.64
C SER A 146 -25.15 13.56 -34.33
N ALA A 147 -25.99 13.08 -35.26
CA ALA A 147 -26.76 11.86 -35.04
C ALA A 147 -25.88 10.60 -34.92
N GLU A 148 -24.77 10.55 -35.66
CA GLU A 148 -23.79 9.46 -35.59
C GLU A 148 -23.02 9.49 -34.27
N LEU A 149 -22.62 10.68 -33.81
CA LEU A 149 -22.00 10.88 -32.49
C LEU A 149 -22.96 10.52 -31.35
N ASP A 150 -24.23 10.92 -31.43
CA ASP A 150 -25.24 10.54 -30.44
C ASP A 150 -25.50 9.03 -30.42
N LYS A 151 -25.35 8.36 -31.56
CA LYS A 151 -25.45 6.90 -31.64
C LYS A 151 -24.23 6.25 -31.00
N SER A 152 -23.02 6.67 -31.34
CA SER A 152 -21.79 6.09 -30.78
C SER A 152 -21.70 6.35 -29.28
N LEU A 153 -22.10 7.53 -28.79
CA LEU A 153 -22.18 7.84 -27.37
C LEU A 153 -23.12 6.88 -26.64
N ARG A 154 -24.31 6.63 -27.19
CA ARG A 154 -25.27 5.67 -26.60
C ARG A 154 -24.71 4.25 -26.56
N GLU A 155 -24.03 3.82 -27.62
CA GLU A 155 -23.38 2.50 -27.65
C GLU A 155 -22.24 2.41 -26.62
N ILE A 156 -21.48 3.48 -26.40
CA ILE A 156 -20.44 3.54 -25.37
C ILE A 156 -21.06 3.43 -23.99
N VAL A 157 -22.11 4.22 -23.70
CA VAL A 157 -22.80 4.19 -22.40
C VAL A 157 -23.40 2.81 -22.11
N GLU A 158 -24.04 2.17 -23.10
CA GLU A 158 -24.56 0.81 -22.94
C GLU A 158 -23.45 -0.20 -22.64
N LYS A 159 -22.32 -0.10 -23.35
CA LYS A 159 -21.15 -0.96 -23.10
C LYS A 159 -20.54 -0.69 -21.73
N GLU A 160 -20.43 0.56 -21.30
CA GLU A 160 -19.96 0.91 -19.95
C GLU A 160 -20.87 0.34 -18.87
N GLU A 161 -22.19 0.40 -19.04
CA GLU A 161 -23.14 -0.19 -18.09
C GLU A 161 -23.00 -1.72 -18.01
N ILE A 162 -22.80 -2.39 -19.16
CA ILE A 162 -22.56 -3.84 -19.20
C ILE A 162 -21.24 -4.18 -18.52
N ILE A 163 -20.16 -3.45 -18.85
CA ILE A 163 -18.83 -3.64 -18.27
C ILE A 163 -18.90 -3.42 -16.75
N GLY A 164 -19.55 -2.35 -16.30
CA GLY A 164 -19.77 -2.08 -14.87
C GLY A 164 -20.44 -3.25 -14.16
N ARG A 165 -21.55 -3.77 -14.71
CA ARG A 165 -22.23 -4.94 -14.14
C ARG A 165 -21.36 -6.20 -14.10
N LEU A 166 -20.55 -6.43 -15.13
CA LEU A 166 -19.62 -7.57 -15.18
C LEU A 166 -18.53 -7.44 -14.11
N PHE A 167 -17.96 -6.25 -13.93
CA PHE A 167 -16.96 -5.99 -12.90
C PHE A 167 -17.56 -6.08 -11.49
N ASP A 168 -18.77 -5.59 -11.27
CA ASP A 168 -19.47 -5.71 -9.99
C ASP A 168 -19.71 -7.18 -9.63
N ASN A 169 -20.20 -7.98 -10.58
CA ASN A 169 -20.37 -9.42 -10.37
C ASN A 169 -19.04 -10.12 -10.06
N LYS A 170 -17.97 -9.74 -10.78
CA LYS A 170 -16.65 -10.34 -10.57
C LYS A 170 -16.05 -9.93 -9.22
N ALA A 171 -16.19 -8.68 -8.82
CA ALA A 171 -15.76 -8.16 -7.53
C ALA A 171 -16.50 -8.87 -6.38
N GLU A 172 -17.81 -9.09 -6.54
CA GLU A 172 -18.60 -9.85 -5.59
C GLU A 172 -18.15 -11.31 -5.48
N SER A 173 -17.91 -11.98 -6.61
CA SER A 173 -17.36 -13.33 -6.63
C SER A 173 -15.99 -13.43 -5.96
N TYR A 174 -15.10 -12.45 -6.16
CA TYR A 174 -13.81 -12.42 -5.47
C TYR A 174 -13.95 -12.19 -3.97
N ARG A 175 -14.87 -11.31 -3.53
CA ARG A 175 -15.16 -11.11 -2.11
C ARG A 175 -15.67 -12.38 -1.44
N GLN A 176 -16.57 -13.11 -2.11
CA GLN A 176 -17.06 -14.40 -1.61
C GLN A 176 -15.95 -15.45 -1.52
N MET A 177 -15.08 -15.55 -2.55
CA MET A 177 -13.95 -16.48 -2.55
C MET A 177 -12.94 -16.13 -1.44
N ALA A 178 -12.67 -14.85 -1.22
CA ALA A 178 -11.80 -14.40 -0.13
C ALA A 178 -12.38 -14.75 1.25
N ALA A 179 -13.68 -14.54 1.46
CA ALA A 179 -14.37 -14.91 2.69
C ALA A 179 -14.33 -16.44 2.93
N ALA A 180 -14.58 -17.24 1.89
CA ALA A 180 -14.50 -18.70 1.98
C ALA A 180 -13.07 -19.20 2.27
N HIS A 181 -12.06 -18.54 1.69
CA HIS A 181 -10.67 -18.85 1.99
C HIS A 181 -10.32 -18.50 3.45
N GLU A 182 -10.77 -17.34 3.94
CA GLU A 182 -10.57 -16.94 5.34
C GLU A 182 -11.23 -17.92 6.31
N GLU A 183 -12.45 -18.37 6.02
CA GLU A 183 -13.16 -19.40 6.80
C GLU A 183 -12.35 -20.70 6.85
N LYS A 184 -11.90 -21.21 5.70
CA LYS A 184 -11.08 -22.44 5.65
C LYS A 184 -9.72 -22.28 6.33
N THR A 185 -9.14 -21.10 6.27
CA THR A 185 -7.89 -20.79 6.99
C THR A 185 -8.11 -20.81 8.50
N LYS A 186 -9.24 -20.27 8.99
CA LYS A 186 -9.63 -20.34 10.41
C LYS A 186 -9.82 -21.79 10.85
N GLU A 187 -10.62 -22.58 10.11
CA GLU A 187 -10.81 -24.01 10.40
C GLU A 187 -9.48 -24.78 10.44
N TYR A 188 -8.57 -24.51 9.49
CA TYR A 188 -7.25 -25.12 9.46
C TYR A 188 -6.41 -24.76 10.70
N ASN A 189 -6.39 -23.48 11.09
CA ASN A 189 -5.66 -23.02 12.26
C ASN A 189 -6.22 -23.63 13.55
N GLU A 190 -7.55 -23.67 13.71
CA GLU A 190 -8.22 -24.30 14.85
C GLU A 190 -7.88 -25.79 14.96
N LEU A 191 -7.91 -26.51 13.83
CA LEU A 191 -7.53 -27.92 13.79
C LEU A 191 -6.04 -28.12 14.10
N ASN A 192 -5.18 -27.24 13.58
CA ASN A 192 -3.75 -27.26 13.87
C ASN A 192 -3.47 -27.02 15.35
N ASP A 193 -4.14 -26.06 15.99
CA ASP A 193 -4.04 -25.81 17.43
C ASP A 193 -4.52 -27.03 18.24
N SER A 194 -5.60 -27.69 17.80
CA SER A 194 -6.05 -28.94 18.41
C SER A 194 -5.03 -30.07 18.27
N ILE A 195 -4.36 -30.19 17.12
CA ILE A 195 -3.30 -31.19 16.90
C ILE A 195 -2.09 -30.89 17.80
N LEU A 196 -1.69 -29.62 17.92
CA LEU A 196 -0.60 -29.22 18.80
C LEU A 196 -0.92 -29.53 20.27
N ASN A 197 -2.14 -29.25 20.73
CA ASN A 197 -2.58 -29.61 22.07
C ASN A 197 -2.52 -31.13 22.29
N LEU A 198 -3.05 -31.92 21.36
CA LEU A 198 -3.01 -33.38 21.44
C LEU A 198 -1.57 -33.92 21.41
N GLN A 199 -0.67 -33.29 20.66
CA GLN A 199 0.75 -33.63 20.62
C GLN A 199 1.44 -33.29 21.96
N MET A 200 1.09 -32.17 22.60
CA MET A 200 1.57 -31.84 23.94
C MET A 200 1.05 -32.82 25.00
N GLU A 201 -0.21 -33.23 24.93
CA GLU A 201 -0.79 -34.27 25.79
C GLU A 201 -0.07 -35.61 25.60
N LEU A 202 0.15 -36.03 24.34
CA LEU A 202 0.87 -37.27 24.03
C LEU A 202 2.29 -37.24 24.57
N LYS A 203 2.99 -36.11 24.45
CA LYS A 203 4.32 -35.93 25.04
C LYS A 203 4.27 -36.06 26.57
N THR A 204 3.31 -35.42 27.23
CA THR A 204 3.14 -35.47 28.68
C THR A 204 2.87 -36.90 29.17
N ILE A 205 2.02 -37.65 28.45
CA ILE A 205 1.75 -39.06 28.75
C ILE A 205 3.02 -39.90 28.55
N THR A 206 3.77 -39.67 27.47
CA THR A 206 5.02 -40.38 27.18
C THR A 206 6.05 -40.13 28.28
N ASP A 207 6.24 -38.88 28.70
CA ASP A 207 7.16 -38.51 29.78
C ASP A 207 6.73 -39.18 31.10
N SER A 208 5.41 -39.23 31.40
CA SER A 208 4.90 -39.91 32.60
C SER A 208 5.12 -41.43 32.58
N LEU A 209 5.02 -42.05 31.40
CA LEU A 209 5.28 -43.47 31.21
C LEU A 209 6.77 -43.75 31.38
N GLU A 210 7.63 -42.90 30.83
CA GLU A 210 9.08 -43.02 30.94
C GLU A 210 9.55 -42.83 32.39
N GLN A 211 8.94 -41.88 33.12
CA GLN A 211 9.14 -41.72 34.57
C GLN A 211 8.70 -42.97 35.35
N THR A 212 7.51 -43.50 35.08
CA THR A 212 7.01 -44.73 35.73
C THR A 212 7.91 -45.93 35.43
N ARG A 213 8.38 -46.04 34.19
CA ARG A 213 9.35 -47.05 33.78
C ARG A 213 10.67 -46.90 34.54
N HIS A 214 11.17 -45.68 34.68
CA HIS A 214 12.40 -45.41 35.43
C HIS A 214 12.25 -45.78 36.91
N GLU A 215 11.12 -45.44 37.54
CA GLU A 215 10.80 -45.84 38.92
C GLU A 215 10.70 -47.36 39.07
N MET A 216 10.10 -48.06 38.10
CA MET A 216 10.08 -49.52 38.09
C MET A 216 11.48 -50.11 37.95
N GLU A 217 12.34 -49.54 37.10
CA GLU A 217 13.73 -50.00 36.94
C GLU A 217 14.54 -49.78 38.22
N GLN A 218 14.41 -48.62 38.87
CA GLN A 218 15.05 -48.35 40.16
C GLN A 218 14.55 -49.30 41.27
N ARG A 219 13.24 -49.60 41.28
CA ARG A 219 12.69 -50.60 42.21
C ARG A 219 13.20 -52.00 41.89
N SER A 220 13.26 -52.37 40.61
CA SER A 220 13.80 -53.64 40.14
C SER A 220 15.26 -53.80 40.54
N SER A 221 16.08 -52.76 40.34
CA SER A 221 17.49 -52.76 40.73
C SER A 221 17.65 -52.85 42.25
N THR A 222 16.83 -52.15 43.03
CA THR A 222 16.86 -52.21 44.50
C THR A 222 16.43 -53.57 45.04
N VAL A 223 15.39 -54.18 44.45
CA VAL A 223 14.91 -55.53 44.84
C VAL A 223 15.91 -56.62 44.43
N THR A 224 16.61 -56.44 43.31
CA THR A 224 17.59 -57.41 42.80
C THR A 224 18.99 -57.18 43.38
N ASP A 225 19.24 -56.07 44.09
CA ASP A 225 20.53 -55.79 44.70
C ASP A 225 20.82 -56.73 45.87
N THR A 226 21.62 -57.76 45.59
CA THR A 226 22.11 -58.72 46.59
C THR A 226 23.34 -58.21 47.35
N GLN A 227 23.92 -57.06 46.99
CA GLN A 227 25.11 -56.53 47.67
C GLN A 227 24.94 -56.32 49.19
N PRO A 228 23.81 -55.82 49.71
CA PRO A 228 23.59 -55.68 51.16
C PRO A 228 23.62 -57.05 51.87
N LEU A 229 23.03 -58.06 51.24
CA LEU A 229 23.04 -59.44 51.72
C LEU A 229 24.45 -60.03 51.73
N VAL A 230 25.26 -59.77 50.69
CA VAL A 230 26.66 -60.20 50.64
C VAL A 230 27.49 -59.50 51.71
N LYS A 231 27.32 -58.19 51.90
CA LYS A 231 27.99 -57.42 52.98
C LYS A 231 27.63 -57.96 54.36
N LEU A 232 26.36 -58.24 54.62
CA LEU A 232 25.92 -58.84 55.88
C LEU A 232 26.58 -60.21 56.10
N LYS A 233 26.56 -61.07 55.08
CA LYS A 233 27.24 -62.38 55.11
C LYS A 233 28.74 -62.25 55.41
N ASP A 234 29.42 -61.27 54.83
CA ASP A 234 30.84 -61.06 55.06
C ASP A 234 31.14 -60.49 56.46
N THR A 235 30.30 -59.60 56.99
CA THR A 235 30.40 -59.15 58.40
C THR A 235 30.21 -60.31 59.38
N ILE A 236 29.23 -61.19 59.13
CA ILE A 236 29.02 -62.41 59.94
C ILE A 236 30.25 -63.32 59.88
N LYS A 237 30.86 -63.51 58.70
CA LYS A 237 32.10 -64.28 58.56
C LYS A 237 33.26 -63.64 59.34
N ARG A 238 33.42 -62.32 59.28
CA ARG A 238 34.44 -61.58 60.02
C ARG A 238 34.24 -61.72 61.53
N MET A 239 33.04 -61.50 62.03
CA MET A 239 32.70 -61.71 63.44
C MET A 239 33.00 -63.13 63.90
N LYS A 240 32.71 -64.16 63.07
CA LYS A 240 33.07 -65.55 63.38
C LYS A 240 34.58 -65.80 63.39
N ALA A 241 35.36 -65.08 62.59
CA ALA A 241 36.83 -65.17 62.62
C ALA A 241 37.39 -64.49 63.87
N GLU A 242 36.88 -63.31 64.22
CA GLU A 242 37.24 -62.59 65.45
C GLU A 242 36.88 -63.38 66.71
N MET A 243 35.72 -64.05 66.75
CA MET A 243 35.38 -64.96 67.85
C MET A 243 36.43 -66.07 68.02
N ARG A 244 36.82 -66.75 66.94
CA ARG A 244 37.87 -67.79 67.02
C ARG A 244 39.22 -67.23 67.46
N GLN A 245 39.55 -66.00 67.03
CA GLN A 245 40.78 -65.34 67.47
C GLN A 245 40.72 -65.01 68.97
N MET A 246 39.59 -64.51 69.47
CA MET A 246 39.39 -64.28 70.90
C MET A 246 39.44 -65.59 71.69
N ASP A 247 38.82 -66.67 71.21
CA ASP A 247 38.90 -68.00 71.84
C ASP A 247 40.35 -68.49 71.95
N LEU A 248 41.15 -68.32 70.90
CA LEU A 248 42.59 -68.64 70.94
C LEU A 248 43.35 -67.77 71.93
N ARG A 249 43.08 -66.47 71.98
CA ARG A 249 43.70 -65.55 72.95
C ARG A 249 43.32 -65.94 74.38
N ILE A 250 42.04 -66.24 74.63
CA ILE A 250 41.54 -66.73 75.91
C ILE A 250 42.25 -68.05 76.28
N GLY A 251 42.39 -68.97 75.32
CA GLY A 251 43.11 -70.24 75.52
C GLY A 251 44.58 -70.04 75.89
N ILE A 252 45.30 -69.16 75.17
CA ILE A 252 46.70 -68.83 75.47
C ILE A 252 46.82 -68.15 76.83
N VAL A 253 46.00 -67.13 77.11
CA VAL A 253 46.01 -66.43 78.39
C VAL A 253 45.67 -67.39 79.53
N SER A 254 44.66 -68.25 79.37
CA SER A 254 44.32 -69.28 80.35
C SER A 254 45.47 -70.27 80.55
N HIS A 255 46.17 -70.68 79.49
CA HIS A 255 47.33 -71.56 79.59
C HIS A 255 48.51 -70.88 80.28
N THR A 256 48.83 -69.63 79.93
CA THR A 256 49.87 -68.83 80.58
C THR A 256 49.54 -68.56 82.05
N LEU A 257 48.28 -68.26 82.40
CA LEU A 257 47.83 -68.11 83.78
C LEU A 257 47.93 -69.44 84.55
N LEU A 258 47.56 -70.57 83.94
CA LEU A 258 47.75 -71.89 84.55
C LEU A 258 49.24 -72.23 84.73
N GLN A 259 50.08 -71.94 83.75
CA GLN A 259 51.52 -72.19 83.80
C GLN A 259 52.22 -71.32 84.84
N THR A 260 51.77 -70.07 85.03
CA THR A 260 52.25 -69.18 86.09
C THR A 260 51.70 -69.56 87.46
N HIS A 261 50.46 -70.05 87.56
CA HIS A 261 49.93 -70.62 88.80
C HIS A 261 50.63 -71.94 89.21
N LEU A 262 51.02 -72.76 88.24
CA LEU A 262 51.80 -73.99 88.47
C LEU A 262 53.29 -73.68 88.74
N ARG A 263 53.81 -72.56 88.22
CA ARG A 263 55.11 -71.99 88.58
C ARG A 263 54.96 -71.15 89.86
N GLY A 264 54.77 -71.86 90.98
CA GLY A 264 54.85 -71.29 92.33
C GLY A 264 56.22 -70.64 92.63
N PRO A 265 56.34 -69.97 93.79
CA PRO A 265 57.31 -68.90 94.09
C PRO A 265 58.76 -69.36 94.28
N ALA A 266 59.35 -70.02 93.28
CA ALA A 266 60.71 -70.56 93.35
C ALA A 266 61.65 -70.11 92.22
N ASP A 267 61.26 -69.17 91.36
CA ASP A 267 62.17 -68.61 90.33
C ASP A 267 61.80 -67.15 90.01
N GLN A 268 62.06 -66.28 90.97
CA GLN A 268 61.90 -64.83 90.88
C GLN A 268 63.21 -64.12 91.20
N GLU A 269 64.31 -64.54 90.59
CA GLU A 269 65.51 -63.72 90.47
C GLU A 269 66.19 -64.13 89.16
N ASN A 270 66.53 -63.15 88.33
CA ASN A 270 67.37 -63.30 87.14
C ASN A 270 66.71 -63.65 85.78
N SER A 271 65.65 -62.92 85.40
CA SER A 271 65.42 -62.55 83.99
C SER A 271 64.77 -61.17 83.88
N GLY A 272 65.41 -60.20 84.53
CA GLY A 272 65.34 -58.82 84.08
C GLY A 272 66.27 -58.66 82.89
N ILE A 273 65.73 -58.85 81.69
CA ILE A 273 66.13 -58.34 80.36
C ILE A 273 65.07 -58.95 79.43
N LEU A 274 64.39 -58.14 78.62
CA LEU A 274 63.22 -58.43 77.75
C LEU A 274 61.86 -57.85 78.20
N VAL A 275 61.84 -56.92 79.17
CA VAL A 275 60.72 -55.95 79.31
C VAL A 275 61.11 -54.61 78.68
N SER A 276 61.61 -54.64 77.45
CA SER A 276 62.00 -53.45 76.69
C SER A 276 61.68 -53.63 75.21
N ALA A 277 60.40 -53.77 74.89
CA ALA A 277 59.81 -53.39 73.60
C ALA A 277 58.34 -53.79 73.65
N VAL A 278 57.46 -52.89 74.10
CA VAL A 278 56.08 -52.62 73.63
C VAL A 278 55.46 -51.72 74.70
N ALA A 279 55.91 -50.45 74.71
CA ALA A 279 55.25 -49.37 75.44
C ALA A 279 55.67 -48.02 74.82
N THR A 280 55.20 -47.76 73.60
CA THR A 280 54.96 -46.44 73.00
C THR A 280 54.14 -46.75 71.74
N VAL A 281 52.89 -46.34 71.57
CA VAL A 281 52.45 -44.95 71.37
C VAL A 281 50.97 -44.83 71.79
N GLU A 282 50.72 -43.92 72.73
CA GLU A 282 49.43 -43.25 72.99
C GLU A 282 48.97 -42.52 71.71
N GLY A 283 47.71 -42.59 71.30
CA GLY A 283 46.75 -41.52 71.61
C GLY A 283 46.43 -40.69 70.36
N GLU A 284 45.19 -40.20 70.29
CA GLU A 284 44.59 -39.29 69.28
C GLU A 284 44.05 -39.96 67.99
N CYS A 285 42.75 -40.20 67.80
CA CYS A 285 41.54 -39.34 67.78
C CYS A 285 41.32 -38.58 66.45
N THR A 286 40.08 -38.70 65.94
CA THR A 286 39.36 -37.88 64.94
C THR A 286 39.68 -37.94 63.42
N LEU A 287 38.75 -38.54 62.65
CA LEU A 287 37.91 -37.94 61.56
C LEU A 287 37.41 -39.07 60.64
N LEU A 288 36.15 -39.54 60.69
CA LEU A 288 34.92 -38.89 60.21
C LEU A 288 35.05 -38.12 58.88
N ARG A 289 34.66 -38.80 57.80
CA ARG A 289 34.05 -38.30 56.56
C ARG A 289 33.17 -39.47 56.06
N VAL A 290 31.84 -39.41 56.11
CA VAL A 290 30.94 -38.70 55.16
C VAL A 290 31.49 -38.73 53.74
#